data_AF-A0A016X422-F1
#
_entry.id   AF-A0A016X422-F1
#
_cell.length_a   1.000
_cell.length_b   1.000
_cell.length_c   1.000
_cell.angle_alpha   90.00
_cell.angle_beta   90.00
_cell.angle_gamma   90.00
#
_symmetry.space_group_name_H-M   'P 1'
#
loop_
_entity.id
_entity.type
_entity.pdbx_description
1 polymer ?
#
loop_
_entity_poly.entity_id
_entity_poly.type
_entity_poly.pdbx_seq_one_letter_code
_entity_poly.pdbx_strand_id
1 'polypeptide(L)'
;LSKLFNYERYNCPSKHGKFYYYSHNTGLQNQNVIFRQASLKEKENGEEFLDPNSLAADGTTSVSMLKWTEDGSILAYGVSEKGSDWVVVRFRGADKQDLHDVIKGVKHSELAWLKDNSGIFYSKYPHAKATVGKSAEKHEYHSLYFHRMGTDDEQDVLIYDKTDSPDNMITGTVTEDGKYLIIYVRSSDVPFNTMYYQELSNHKKISGKIKPKPLFDKMDAKYMYVDHDNDSMLILTNRDAPMFKLIRISLKDGSVSDVVPESKQAVLDYALPVAKDRLLIIYLEDVKVRRNN
;
A
#
# COMPACT_ATOMS: atom_id res chain seq x y z
N LEU A 1 20.55 -12.42 -25.55
CA LEU A 1 19.86 -11.81 -24.38
C LEU A 1 19.37 -12.85 -23.38
N SER A 2 18.66 -13.91 -23.80
CA SER A 2 18.08 -14.90 -22.87
C SER A 2 19.08 -15.60 -21.94
N LYS A 3 20.33 -15.84 -22.39
CA LYS A 3 21.39 -16.39 -21.53
C LYS A 3 21.80 -15.47 -20.36
N LEU A 4 21.61 -14.15 -20.50
CA LEU A 4 21.91 -13.18 -19.43
C LEU A 4 20.75 -13.03 -18.43
N PHE A 5 19.52 -13.35 -18.85
CA PHE A 5 18.31 -13.25 -18.02
C PHE A 5 17.94 -14.57 -17.33
N ASN A 6 18.47 -15.69 -17.81
CA ASN A 6 18.20 -17.02 -17.25
C ASN A 6 19.07 -17.31 -16.01
N TYR A 7 18.73 -16.68 -14.89
CA TYR A 7 19.30 -16.96 -13.58
C TYR A 7 18.22 -16.85 -12.51
N GLU A 8 18.38 -17.60 -11.42
CA GLU A 8 17.42 -17.59 -10.32
C GLU A 8 17.33 -16.23 -9.66
N ARG A 9 16.09 -15.80 -9.38
CA ARG A 9 15.81 -14.50 -8.79
C ARG A 9 14.91 -14.67 -7.56
N TYR A 10 15.29 -14.01 -6.47
CA TYR A 10 14.58 -14.03 -5.20
C TYR A 10 14.33 -12.60 -4.70
N ASN A 11 13.18 -12.40 -4.05
CA ASN A 11 12.95 -11.22 -3.22
C ASN A 11 13.31 -11.50 -1.76
N CYS A 12 13.51 -10.45 -0.97
CA CYS A 12 13.71 -10.57 0.47
C CYS A 12 12.48 -11.22 1.13
N PRO A 13 12.67 -12.21 2.02
CA PRO A 13 11.56 -12.83 2.73
C PRO A 13 10.92 -11.86 3.73
N SER A 14 9.59 -11.83 3.78
CA SER A 14 8.80 -11.09 4.76
C SER A 14 8.03 -12.03 5.68
N LYS A 15 8.00 -11.73 6.98
CA LYS A 15 7.30 -12.58 7.97
C LYS A 15 5.84 -12.17 8.08
N HIS A 16 4.92 -13.12 7.92
CA HIS A 16 3.49 -12.93 8.13
C HIS A 16 2.94 -14.14 8.91
N GLY A 17 2.40 -13.89 10.10
CA GLY A 17 1.97 -14.96 11.00
C GLY A 17 3.09 -15.97 11.30
N LYS A 18 2.83 -17.23 10.96
CA LYS A 18 3.76 -18.36 11.21
C LYS A 18 4.82 -18.55 10.12
N PHE A 19 4.68 -17.90 8.96
CA PHE A 19 5.51 -18.18 7.79
C PHE A 19 6.30 -16.94 7.34
N TYR A 20 7.37 -17.22 6.61
CA TYR A 20 8.08 -16.25 5.78
C TYR A 20 7.66 -16.44 4.34
N TYR A 21 7.33 -15.35 3.65
CA TYR A 21 6.90 -15.35 2.25
C TYR A 21 7.94 -14.66 1.39
N TYR A 22 8.18 -15.18 0.19
CA TYR A 22 9.12 -14.61 -0.76
C TYR A 22 8.72 -14.95 -2.18
N SER A 23 9.13 -14.10 -3.13
CA SER A 23 8.98 -14.40 -4.56
C SER A 23 10.23 -15.12 -5.06
N HIS A 24 10.03 -16.11 -5.92
CA HIS A 24 11.09 -16.85 -6.61
C HIS A 24 10.77 -17.00 -8.09
N ASN A 25 11.79 -16.86 -8.94
CA ASN A 25 11.72 -17.13 -10.37
C ASN A 25 12.93 -17.97 -10.77
N THR A 26 12.69 -19.12 -11.41
CA THR A 26 13.74 -20.05 -11.83
C THR A 26 14.60 -19.54 -12.98
N GLY A 27 14.24 -18.40 -13.57
CA GLY A 27 15.04 -17.67 -14.55
C GLY A 27 14.19 -17.12 -15.69
N LEU A 28 13.31 -17.94 -16.26
CA LEU A 28 12.52 -17.59 -17.44
C LEU A 28 11.01 -17.72 -17.24
N GLN A 29 10.53 -17.90 -16.01
CA GLN A 29 9.09 -17.86 -15.74
C GLN A 29 8.54 -16.47 -16.05
N ASN A 30 7.34 -16.42 -16.64
CA ASN A 30 6.68 -15.16 -17.02
C ASN A 30 6.44 -14.29 -15.78
N GLN A 31 6.01 -14.90 -14.68
CA GLN A 31 5.79 -14.25 -13.40
C GLN A 31 6.57 -14.96 -12.29
N ASN A 32 6.96 -14.21 -11.26
CA ASN A 32 7.55 -14.79 -10.06
C ASN A 32 6.48 -15.56 -9.28
N VAL A 33 6.83 -16.75 -8.79
CA VAL A 33 5.97 -17.56 -7.92
C VAL A 33 6.16 -17.12 -6.47
N ILE A 34 5.08 -17.05 -5.70
CA ILE A 34 5.13 -16.73 -4.27
C ILE A 34 5.24 -18.04 -3.49
N PHE A 35 6.35 -18.18 -2.78
CA PHE A 35 6.64 -19.28 -1.88
C PHE A 35 6.46 -18.87 -0.43
N ARG A 36 6.33 -19.86 0.45
CA ARG A 36 6.42 -19.67 1.89
C ARG A 36 7.27 -20.75 2.56
N GLN A 37 7.83 -20.43 3.72
CA GLN A 37 8.59 -21.36 4.55
C GLN A 37 8.40 -21.04 6.04
N ALA A 38 8.42 -22.05 6.90
CA ALA A 38 8.26 -21.85 8.34
C ALA A 38 9.52 -21.27 9.02
N SER A 39 10.69 -21.46 8.40
CA SER A 39 11.99 -21.08 8.96
C SER A 39 12.91 -20.54 7.87
N LEU A 40 13.69 -19.49 8.19
CA LEU A 40 14.74 -18.97 7.29
C LEU A 40 16.03 -19.82 7.34
N LYS A 41 16.15 -20.74 8.31
CA LYS A 41 17.35 -21.58 8.46
C LYS A 41 17.31 -22.80 7.55
N GLU A 42 16.11 -23.23 7.17
CA GLU A 42 15.87 -24.42 6.35
C GLU A 42 15.66 -23.98 4.90
N LYS A 43 16.77 -23.69 4.20
CA LYS A 43 16.76 -23.11 2.84
C LYS A 43 16.08 -23.98 1.77
N GLU A 44 15.80 -25.25 2.05
CA GLU A 44 15.39 -26.23 1.03
C GLU A 44 13.90 -26.60 1.06
N ASN A 45 13.08 -25.97 1.92
CA ASN A 45 11.70 -26.42 2.19
C ASN A 45 10.62 -25.37 1.87
N GLY A 46 10.91 -24.44 0.95
CA GLY A 46 9.89 -23.49 0.50
C GLY A 46 8.76 -24.21 -0.24
N GLU A 47 7.52 -24.06 0.23
CA GLU A 47 6.35 -24.56 -0.47
C GLU A 47 5.69 -23.45 -1.29
N GLU A 48 5.19 -23.79 -2.47
CA GLU A 48 4.40 -22.86 -3.28
C GLU A 48 3.15 -22.42 -2.51
N PHE A 49 2.94 -21.11 -2.48
CA PHE A 49 1.76 -20.50 -1.89
C PHE A 49 0.79 -19.98 -2.96
N LEU A 50 1.30 -19.27 -3.97
CA LEU A 50 0.54 -18.72 -5.08
C LEU A 50 1.42 -18.64 -6.34
N ASP A 51 1.01 -19.32 -7.41
CA ASP A 51 1.63 -19.22 -8.73
C ASP A 51 0.79 -18.35 -9.68
N PRO A 52 1.23 -17.12 -10.02
CA PRO A 52 0.53 -16.30 -11.00
C PRO A 52 0.49 -16.92 -12.40
N ASN A 53 1.44 -17.78 -12.74
CA ASN A 53 1.51 -18.43 -14.05
C ASN A 53 0.38 -19.44 -14.26
N SER A 54 -0.22 -19.96 -13.18
CA SER A 54 -1.37 -20.87 -13.27
C SER A 54 -2.70 -20.15 -13.49
N LEU A 55 -2.74 -18.81 -13.40
CA LEU A 55 -3.96 -18.01 -13.54
C LEU A 55 -4.38 -17.79 -15.00
N ALA A 56 -3.44 -17.84 -15.94
CA ALA A 56 -3.72 -17.73 -17.37
C ALA A 56 -2.70 -18.53 -18.21
N ALA A 57 -3.21 -19.32 -19.16
CA ALA A 57 -2.39 -20.21 -19.99
C ALA A 57 -1.37 -19.46 -20.87
N ASP A 58 -1.65 -18.20 -21.22
CA ASP A 58 -0.76 -17.37 -22.05
C ASP A 58 0.26 -16.56 -21.23
N GLY A 59 0.24 -16.67 -19.90
CA GLY A 59 1.15 -15.95 -19.00
C GLY A 59 0.96 -14.44 -18.97
N THR A 60 -0.16 -13.92 -19.52
CA THR A 60 -0.42 -12.48 -19.59
C THR A 60 -1.04 -11.90 -18.32
N THR A 61 -1.27 -12.73 -17.31
CA THR A 61 -1.77 -12.31 -16.00
C THR A 61 -0.61 -12.05 -15.05
N SER A 62 -0.64 -10.93 -14.35
CA SER A 62 0.31 -10.59 -13.29
C SER A 62 -0.39 -10.47 -11.94
N VAL A 63 0.36 -10.74 -10.88
CA VAL A 63 -0.07 -10.54 -9.50
C VAL A 63 0.70 -9.37 -8.90
N SER A 64 -0.01 -8.48 -8.22
CA SER A 64 0.53 -7.29 -7.56
C SER A 64 -0.23 -7.00 -6.26
N MET A 65 0.00 -5.84 -5.65
CA MET A 65 -0.75 -5.35 -4.47
C MET A 65 -0.83 -6.37 -3.32
N LEU A 66 0.26 -7.09 -3.05
CA LEU A 66 0.28 -8.09 -1.97
C LEU A 66 0.13 -7.39 -0.61
N LYS A 67 -1.00 -7.59 0.05
CA LYS A 67 -1.27 -7.02 1.38
C LYS A 67 -1.79 -8.08 2.32
N TRP A 68 -0.95 -8.46 3.26
CA TRP A 68 -1.31 -9.35 4.36
C TRP A 68 -2.08 -8.59 5.43
N THR A 69 -3.03 -9.31 6.02
CA THR A 69 -3.53 -9.05 7.39
C THR A 69 -2.36 -9.10 8.38
N GLU A 70 -2.49 -8.39 9.50
CA GLU A 70 -1.41 -8.29 10.48
C GLU A 70 -0.98 -9.67 11.04
N ASP A 71 -1.98 -10.49 11.39
CA ASP A 71 -1.76 -11.84 11.92
C ASP A 71 -1.33 -12.84 10.82
N GLY A 72 -1.30 -12.39 9.57
CA GLY A 72 -0.92 -13.17 8.40
C GLY A 72 -1.95 -14.23 8.00
N SER A 73 -3.20 -14.15 8.48
CA SER A 73 -4.21 -15.17 8.19
C SER A 73 -4.73 -15.12 6.76
N ILE A 74 -4.78 -13.93 6.16
CA ILE A 74 -5.33 -13.66 4.83
C ILE A 74 -4.38 -12.74 4.05
N LEU A 75 -4.14 -13.08 2.79
CA LEU A 75 -3.51 -12.24 1.78
C LEU A 75 -4.59 -11.66 0.87
N ALA A 76 -4.63 -10.33 0.72
CA ALA A 76 -5.24 -9.68 -0.43
C ALA A 76 -4.19 -9.54 -1.53
N TYR A 77 -4.55 -9.84 -2.78
CA TYR A 77 -3.66 -9.71 -3.93
C TYR A 77 -4.42 -9.21 -5.16
N GLY A 78 -3.79 -8.31 -5.90
CA GLY A 78 -4.31 -7.77 -7.15
C GLY A 78 -3.95 -8.66 -8.33
N VAL A 79 -4.91 -8.91 -9.21
CA VAL A 79 -4.74 -9.62 -10.48
C VAL A 79 -4.99 -8.64 -11.62
N SER A 80 -4.02 -8.52 -12.53
CA SER A 80 -4.12 -7.69 -13.73
C SER A 80 -3.92 -8.56 -14.98
N GLU A 81 -4.79 -8.38 -15.97
CA GLU A 81 -4.70 -9.11 -17.23
C GLU A 81 -4.09 -8.24 -18.34
N LYS A 82 -3.22 -8.84 -19.15
CA LYS A 82 -2.68 -8.25 -20.39
C LYS A 82 -2.03 -6.88 -20.17
N GLY A 83 -1.40 -6.69 -19.02
CA GLY A 83 -0.72 -5.45 -18.64
C GLY A 83 -1.66 -4.27 -18.39
N SER A 84 -2.95 -4.51 -18.15
CA SER A 84 -3.88 -3.44 -17.78
C SER A 84 -3.61 -2.93 -16.37
N ASP A 85 -3.69 -1.61 -16.17
CA ASP A 85 -3.68 -1.02 -14.82
C ASP A 85 -4.94 -1.35 -14.00
N TRP A 86 -5.97 -1.94 -14.63
CA TRP A 86 -7.14 -2.42 -13.92
C TRP A 86 -6.80 -3.69 -13.16
N VAL A 87 -7.25 -3.72 -11.91
CA VAL A 87 -6.95 -4.78 -10.95
C VAL A 87 -8.27 -5.36 -10.45
N VAL A 88 -8.31 -6.69 -10.41
CA VAL A 88 -9.27 -7.45 -9.62
C VAL A 88 -8.56 -7.90 -8.35
N VAL A 89 -9.01 -7.45 -7.19
CA VAL A 89 -8.45 -7.89 -5.90
C VAL A 89 -9.14 -9.19 -5.49
N ARG A 90 -8.34 -10.19 -5.17
CA ARG A 90 -8.75 -11.49 -4.64
C ARG A 90 -8.11 -11.74 -3.28
N PHE A 91 -8.62 -12.73 -2.57
CA PHE A 91 -8.20 -13.04 -1.21
C PHE A 91 -7.84 -14.52 -1.09
N ARG A 92 -6.75 -14.81 -0.37
CA ARG A 92 -6.26 -16.16 -0.15
C ARG A 92 -5.88 -16.38 1.31
N GLY A 93 -6.35 -17.47 1.89
CA GLY A 93 -6.04 -17.86 3.25
C GLY A 93 -4.62 -18.38 3.39
N ALA A 94 -4.07 -18.26 4.60
CA ALA A 94 -2.80 -18.88 4.95
C ALA A 94 -2.85 -20.42 4.92
N ASP A 95 -3.99 -21.04 4.63
CA ASP A 95 -4.14 -22.47 4.35
C ASP A 95 -4.04 -22.80 2.85
N LYS A 96 -3.78 -21.81 1.99
CA LYS A 96 -3.72 -21.93 0.52
C LYS A 96 -5.09 -22.13 -0.15
N GLN A 97 -6.19 -21.79 0.53
CA GLN A 97 -7.51 -21.74 -0.07
C GLN A 97 -7.88 -20.30 -0.47
N ASP A 98 -8.47 -20.13 -1.65
CA ASP A 98 -9.01 -18.83 -2.07
C ASP A 98 -10.34 -18.58 -1.36
N LEU A 99 -10.56 -17.33 -0.95
CA LEU A 99 -11.81 -16.88 -0.36
C LEU A 99 -12.78 -16.45 -1.47
N HIS A 100 -14.06 -16.39 -1.15
CA HIS A 100 -15.11 -16.05 -2.11
C HIS A 100 -15.15 -14.57 -2.50
N ASP A 101 -14.65 -13.68 -1.63
CA ASP A 101 -14.61 -12.25 -1.84
C ASP A 101 -13.77 -11.87 -3.08
N VAL A 102 -14.28 -10.91 -3.87
CA VAL A 102 -13.62 -10.37 -5.06
C VAL A 102 -13.99 -8.90 -5.19
N ILE A 103 -13.01 -8.02 -5.36
CA ILE A 103 -13.24 -6.59 -5.60
C ILE A 103 -12.83 -6.25 -7.04
N LYS A 104 -13.75 -5.72 -7.84
CA LYS A 104 -13.49 -5.37 -9.25
C LYS A 104 -13.26 -3.88 -9.41
N GLY A 105 -12.61 -3.51 -10.52
CA GLY A 105 -12.46 -2.11 -10.93
C GLY A 105 -11.50 -1.32 -10.04
N VAL A 106 -10.54 -1.98 -9.39
CA VAL A 106 -9.49 -1.30 -8.64
C VAL A 106 -8.45 -0.76 -9.62
N LYS A 107 -7.99 0.48 -9.42
CA LYS A 107 -6.90 1.10 -10.20
C LYS A 107 -6.30 2.23 -9.36
N HIS A 108 -4.97 2.40 -9.40
CA HIS A 108 -4.26 3.44 -8.63
C HIS A 108 -4.55 3.44 -7.11
N SER A 109 -4.61 2.23 -6.52
CA SER A 109 -5.01 2.02 -5.14
C SER A 109 -3.85 1.52 -4.27
N GLU A 110 -3.96 1.78 -2.97
CA GLU A 110 -3.29 0.98 -1.94
C GLU A 110 -4.33 0.03 -1.31
N LEU A 111 -3.88 -0.99 -0.59
CA LEU A 111 -4.75 -1.88 0.18
C LEU A 111 -4.43 -1.75 1.66
N ALA A 112 -5.45 -1.50 2.49
CA ALA A 112 -5.25 -1.28 3.91
C ALA A 112 -6.30 -2.02 4.75
N TRP A 113 -5.86 -3.10 5.41
CA TRP A 113 -6.71 -3.89 6.30
C TRP A 113 -7.07 -3.11 7.55
N LEU A 114 -8.29 -3.34 8.04
CA LEU A 114 -8.56 -3.13 9.46
C LEU A 114 -7.77 -4.13 10.30
N LYS A 115 -7.38 -3.71 11.50
CA LYS A 115 -6.58 -4.53 12.43
C LYS A 115 -7.29 -5.82 12.86
N ASP A 116 -8.62 -5.81 12.83
CA ASP A 116 -9.46 -6.97 13.16
C ASP A 116 -9.76 -7.89 11.97
N ASN A 117 -9.14 -7.62 10.81
CA ASN A 117 -9.31 -8.35 9.56
C ASN A 117 -10.75 -8.35 9.00
N SER A 118 -11.66 -7.52 9.52
CA SER A 118 -13.08 -7.52 9.13
C SER A 118 -13.34 -6.91 7.75
N GLY A 119 -12.36 -6.21 7.19
CA GLY A 119 -12.44 -5.61 5.87
C GLY A 119 -11.21 -4.81 5.49
N ILE A 120 -11.22 -4.29 4.27
CA ILE A 120 -10.08 -3.63 3.63
C ILE A 120 -10.51 -2.34 2.94
N PHE A 121 -9.71 -1.29 3.11
CA PHE A 121 -9.85 -0.07 2.33
C PHE A 121 -9.12 -0.21 1.00
N TYR A 122 -9.72 0.34 -0.05
CA TYR A 122 -9.17 0.39 -1.40
C TYR A 122 -9.78 1.58 -2.14
N SER A 123 -9.21 1.95 -3.28
CA SER A 123 -9.69 3.03 -4.12
C SER A 123 -10.04 2.55 -5.52
N LYS A 124 -11.05 3.18 -6.12
CA LYS A 124 -11.46 2.94 -7.50
C LYS A 124 -12.03 4.20 -8.16
N TYR A 125 -12.27 4.10 -9.46
CA TYR A 125 -13.03 5.08 -10.23
C TYR A 125 -14.50 4.63 -10.34
N PRO A 126 -15.44 5.26 -9.63
CA PRO A 126 -16.82 4.76 -9.50
C PRO A 126 -17.63 4.80 -10.80
N HIS A 127 -17.23 5.63 -11.77
CA HIS A 127 -17.98 5.85 -13.00
C HIS A 127 -17.27 5.33 -14.26
N ALA A 128 -16.21 4.53 -14.11
CA ALA A 128 -15.50 3.97 -15.25
C ALA A 128 -16.41 3.02 -16.04
N LYS A 129 -16.64 3.31 -17.33
CA LYS A 129 -17.55 2.52 -18.18
C LYS A 129 -16.88 1.28 -18.74
N ALA A 130 -15.56 1.31 -18.88
CA ALA A 130 -14.76 0.19 -19.36
C ALA A 130 -13.58 -0.10 -18.41
N THR A 131 -13.65 -1.24 -17.73
CA THR A 131 -12.56 -1.78 -16.89
C THR A 131 -11.58 -2.65 -17.69
N VAL A 132 -11.57 -2.51 -19.01
CA VAL A 132 -10.69 -3.24 -19.93
C VAL A 132 -9.69 -2.26 -20.51
N GLY A 133 -8.38 -2.58 -20.45
CA GLY A 133 -7.24 -1.70 -20.77
C GLY A 133 -7.11 -1.16 -22.19
N LYS A 134 -8.17 -1.20 -23.02
CA LYS A 134 -8.22 -0.61 -24.37
C LYS A 134 -8.98 0.73 -24.43
N SER A 135 -9.54 1.19 -23.32
CA SER A 135 -10.28 2.45 -23.26
C SER A 135 -9.35 3.65 -23.16
N ALA A 136 -9.61 4.69 -23.97
CA ALA A 136 -9.00 6.02 -23.85
C ALA A 136 -9.83 6.97 -22.96
N GLU A 137 -10.77 6.42 -22.18
CA GLU A 137 -11.62 7.19 -21.27
C GLU A 137 -10.77 7.86 -20.18
N LYS A 138 -11.04 9.16 -19.95
CA LYS A 138 -10.51 9.86 -18.80
C LYS A 138 -11.23 9.36 -17.56
N HIS A 139 -10.49 8.81 -16.59
CA HIS A 139 -11.05 8.35 -15.33
C HIS A 139 -11.00 9.49 -14.30
N GLU A 140 -12.17 9.87 -13.79
CA GLU A 140 -12.34 10.99 -12.87
C GLU A 140 -13.00 10.52 -11.56
N TYR A 141 -12.89 11.35 -10.51
CA TYR A 141 -13.49 11.14 -9.20
C TYR A 141 -12.99 9.88 -8.50
N HIS A 142 -11.67 9.67 -8.50
CA HIS A 142 -11.04 8.58 -7.75
C HIS A 142 -11.44 8.65 -6.27
N SER A 143 -11.97 7.56 -5.74
CA SER A 143 -12.67 7.56 -4.47
C SER A 143 -12.21 6.39 -3.59
N LEU A 144 -12.15 6.62 -2.28
CA LEU A 144 -11.80 5.61 -1.28
C LEU A 144 -13.05 4.86 -0.83
N TYR A 145 -12.99 3.54 -0.89
CA TYR A 145 -14.02 2.59 -0.51
C TYR A 145 -13.54 1.68 0.62
N PHE A 146 -14.50 1.02 1.26
CA PHE A 146 -14.28 -0.05 2.22
C PHE A 146 -15.07 -1.28 1.81
N HIS A 147 -14.36 -2.39 1.66
CA HIS A 147 -14.94 -3.71 1.45
C HIS A 147 -14.99 -4.47 2.78
N ARG A 148 -16.16 -5.02 3.10
CA ARG A 148 -16.36 -5.88 4.27
C ARG A 148 -16.21 -7.34 3.86
N MET A 149 -15.39 -8.10 4.57
CA MET A 149 -15.22 -9.52 4.27
C MET A 149 -16.55 -10.29 4.43
N GLY A 150 -16.79 -11.21 3.52
CA GLY A 150 -18.02 -11.99 3.38
C GLY A 150 -19.17 -11.26 2.68
N THR A 151 -18.90 -10.17 1.95
CA THR A 151 -19.93 -9.40 1.23
C THR A 151 -19.62 -9.25 -0.26
N ASP A 152 -20.60 -8.86 -1.05
CA ASP A 152 -20.41 -8.58 -2.49
C ASP A 152 -19.80 -7.19 -2.69
N ASP A 153 -18.95 -7.00 -3.71
CA ASP A 153 -18.27 -5.71 -3.97
C ASP A 153 -19.24 -4.57 -4.35
N GLU A 154 -20.46 -4.89 -4.77
CA GLU A 154 -21.53 -3.91 -4.97
C GLU A 154 -22.03 -3.28 -3.66
N GLN A 155 -21.77 -3.92 -2.51
CA GLN A 155 -22.14 -3.42 -1.18
C GLN A 155 -21.05 -2.57 -0.53
N ASP A 156 -19.93 -2.36 -1.22
CA ASP A 156 -18.78 -1.62 -0.69
C ASP A 156 -19.15 -0.18 -0.37
N VAL A 157 -18.67 0.28 0.79
CA VAL A 157 -19.05 1.58 1.34
C VAL A 157 -18.13 2.64 0.79
N LEU A 158 -18.69 3.69 0.19
CA LEU A 158 -17.93 4.90 -0.15
C LEU A 158 -17.52 5.64 1.13
N ILE A 159 -16.21 5.76 1.36
CA ILE A 159 -15.61 6.32 2.58
C ILE A 159 -15.28 7.79 2.40
N TYR A 160 -14.59 8.12 1.31
CA TYR A 160 -14.13 9.48 1.09
C TYR A 160 -13.96 9.76 -0.40
N ASP A 161 -14.46 10.93 -0.83
CA ASP A 161 -14.36 11.46 -2.18
C ASP A 161 -14.18 12.98 -2.17
N LYS A 162 -13.79 13.53 -3.31
CA LYS A 162 -13.77 14.98 -3.57
C LYS A 162 -14.47 15.26 -4.90
N THR A 163 -15.78 15.48 -4.84
CA THR A 163 -16.63 15.70 -6.01
C THR A 163 -16.38 17.04 -6.71
N ASP A 164 -15.68 17.97 -6.07
CA ASP A 164 -15.27 19.27 -6.62
C ASP A 164 -13.92 19.20 -7.36
N SER A 165 -13.25 18.04 -7.33
CA SER A 165 -11.88 17.87 -7.81
C SER A 165 -11.74 16.58 -8.62
N PRO A 166 -12.24 16.54 -9.88
CA PRO A 166 -12.34 15.32 -10.69
C PRO A 166 -11.00 14.61 -10.92
N ASP A 167 -9.90 15.36 -10.98
CA ASP A 167 -8.56 14.83 -11.30
C ASP A 167 -7.77 14.36 -10.08
N ASN A 168 -8.31 14.54 -8.86
CA ASN A 168 -7.61 14.12 -7.65
C ASN A 168 -7.63 12.60 -7.49
N MET A 169 -6.49 12.06 -7.07
CA MET A 169 -6.33 10.67 -6.65
C MET A 169 -6.38 10.57 -5.12
N ILE A 170 -7.31 9.77 -4.62
CA ILE A 170 -7.48 9.49 -3.19
C ILE A 170 -6.97 8.08 -2.87
N THR A 171 -6.06 7.95 -1.89
CA THR A 171 -5.64 6.65 -1.33
C THR A 171 -5.72 6.67 0.19
N GLY A 172 -5.70 5.50 0.82
CA GLY A 172 -5.75 5.37 2.27
C GLY A 172 -4.86 4.25 2.80
N THR A 173 -4.27 4.46 3.96
CA THR A 173 -3.54 3.45 4.73
C THR A 173 -4.00 3.44 6.19
N VAL A 174 -3.94 2.28 6.82
CA VAL A 174 -4.27 2.12 8.25
C VAL A 174 -2.97 2.03 9.03
N THR A 175 -2.89 2.75 10.15
CA THR A 175 -1.70 2.73 11.03
C THR A 175 -1.45 1.33 11.58
N GLU A 176 -0.19 1.04 11.94
CA GLU A 176 0.21 -0.29 12.40
C GLU A 176 -0.63 -0.78 13.60
N ASP A 177 -1.01 0.12 14.51
CA ASP A 177 -1.86 -0.19 15.67
C ASP A 177 -3.37 -0.25 15.34
N GLY A 178 -3.77 0.07 14.11
CA GLY A 178 -5.17 0.12 13.67
C GLY A 178 -5.94 1.36 14.11
N LYS A 179 -5.30 2.33 14.77
CA LYS A 179 -5.99 3.47 15.39
C LYS A 179 -6.44 4.52 14.39
N TYR A 180 -5.69 4.76 13.32
CA TYR A 180 -6.01 5.79 12.33
C TYR A 180 -6.06 5.24 10.90
N LEU A 181 -7.00 5.77 10.13
CA LEU A 181 -6.96 5.78 8.67
C LEU A 181 -6.31 7.10 8.24
N ILE A 182 -5.17 7.01 7.57
CA ILE A 182 -4.49 8.13 6.92
C ILE A 182 -4.96 8.19 5.47
N ILE A 183 -5.39 9.36 5.01
CA ILE A 183 -5.94 9.58 3.67
C ILE A 183 -5.05 10.59 2.95
N TYR A 184 -4.59 10.21 1.77
CA TYR A 184 -3.84 11.07 0.87
C TYR A 184 -4.76 11.54 -0.25
N VAL A 185 -4.71 12.84 -0.56
CA VAL A 185 -5.28 13.37 -1.80
C VAL A 185 -4.15 13.99 -2.60
N ARG A 186 -3.92 13.44 -3.80
CA ARG A 186 -2.85 13.83 -4.73
C ARG A 186 -3.49 14.42 -5.98
N SER A 187 -2.83 15.41 -6.59
CA SER A 187 -3.17 15.87 -7.94
C SER A 187 -2.27 15.13 -8.93
N SER A 188 -2.75 14.92 -10.15
CA SER A 188 -1.93 14.43 -11.26
C SER A 188 -0.89 15.45 -11.75
N ASP A 189 -1.07 16.73 -11.42
CA ASP A 189 -0.36 17.83 -12.07
C ASP A 189 0.89 18.29 -11.30
N VAL A 190 0.90 18.03 -9.98
CA VAL A 190 1.99 18.42 -9.09
C VAL A 190 2.40 17.24 -8.19
N PRO A 191 3.70 17.11 -7.85
CA PRO A 191 4.18 16.01 -7.05
C PRO A 191 3.93 16.21 -5.54
N PHE A 192 2.79 16.80 -5.16
CA PHE A 192 2.43 17.16 -3.79
C PHE A 192 1.13 16.50 -3.37
N ASN A 193 0.85 16.53 -2.07
CA ASN A 193 -0.37 15.95 -1.54
C ASN A 193 -0.93 16.77 -0.38
N THR A 194 -2.22 16.61 -0.15
CA THR A 194 -2.83 16.89 1.15
C THR A 194 -2.94 15.57 1.91
N MET A 195 -3.01 15.66 3.24
CA MET A 195 -3.07 14.51 4.12
C MET A 195 -4.10 14.76 5.22
N TYR A 196 -4.99 13.79 5.41
CA TYR A 196 -6.05 13.78 6.41
C TYR A 196 -5.94 12.52 7.25
N TYR A 197 -6.58 12.51 8.42
CA TYR A 197 -6.65 11.33 9.28
C TYR A 197 -8.04 11.18 9.91
N GLN A 198 -8.44 9.93 10.12
CA GLN A 198 -9.66 9.56 10.82
C GLN A 198 -9.32 8.52 11.88
N GLU A 199 -9.71 8.77 13.12
CA GLU A 199 -9.61 7.75 14.18
C GLU A 199 -10.63 6.63 13.92
N LEU A 200 -10.17 5.39 13.91
CA LEU A 200 -10.95 4.17 13.64
C LEU A 200 -11.46 3.48 14.90
N SER A 201 -10.76 3.64 16.03
CA SER A 201 -11.14 3.06 17.35
C SER A 201 -12.56 3.44 17.80
N ASN A 202 -13.07 4.57 17.32
CA ASN A 202 -14.42 5.07 17.63
C ASN A 202 -15.52 4.50 16.73
N HIS A 203 -15.18 3.76 15.67
CA HIS A 203 -16.15 3.25 14.69
C HIS A 203 -16.32 1.73 14.83
N LYS A 204 -17.31 1.31 15.62
CA LYS A 204 -17.70 -0.11 15.73
C LYS A 204 -18.18 -0.72 14.40
N LYS A 205 -18.54 0.12 13.42
CA LYS A 205 -18.95 -0.29 12.08
C LYS A 205 -18.69 0.83 11.08
N ILE A 206 -17.94 0.53 10.04
CA ILE A 206 -17.81 1.40 8.86
C ILE A 206 -19.08 1.22 8.03
N SER A 207 -19.87 2.29 7.87
CA SER A 207 -21.17 2.21 7.20
C SER A 207 -21.51 3.42 6.33
N GLY A 208 -20.60 4.37 6.15
CA GLY A 208 -20.81 5.50 5.27
C GLY A 208 -19.60 6.41 5.15
N LYS A 209 -19.79 7.54 4.46
CA LYS A 209 -18.76 8.57 4.30
C LYS A 209 -18.31 9.11 5.65
N ILE A 210 -17.01 9.34 5.76
CA ILE A 210 -16.38 9.96 6.93
C ILE A 210 -16.03 11.42 6.66
N LYS A 211 -15.77 12.17 7.72
CA LYS A 211 -15.25 13.54 7.67
C LYS A 211 -13.87 13.57 8.34
N PRO A 212 -12.81 13.20 7.63
CA PRO A 212 -11.49 13.09 8.22
C PRO A 212 -10.95 14.47 8.61
N LYS A 213 -10.15 14.53 9.67
CA LYS A 213 -9.50 15.77 10.12
C LYS A 213 -8.31 16.09 9.22
N PRO A 214 -8.12 17.34 8.78
CA PRO A 214 -6.93 17.72 8.04
C PRO A 214 -5.70 17.62 8.95
N LEU A 215 -4.61 17.09 8.40
CA LEU A 215 -3.26 17.21 8.98
C LEU A 215 -2.41 18.18 8.16
N PHE A 216 -2.50 18.08 6.83
CA PHE A 216 -1.99 19.07 5.88
C PHE A 216 -3.03 19.27 4.78
N ASP A 217 -3.64 20.45 4.71
CA ASP A 217 -4.76 20.77 3.81
C ASP A 217 -4.33 21.59 2.57
N LYS A 218 -3.03 21.88 2.45
CA LYS A 218 -2.42 22.54 1.30
C LYS A 218 -1.57 21.57 0.51
N MET A 219 -1.65 21.69 -0.81
CA MET A 219 -0.88 20.89 -1.75
C MET A 219 0.44 21.62 -2.06
N ASP A 220 1.24 21.86 -1.01
CA ASP A 220 2.46 22.69 -1.03
C ASP A 220 3.75 21.87 -0.86
N ALA A 221 3.65 20.62 -0.43
CA ALA A 221 4.76 19.71 -0.23
C ALA A 221 4.30 18.25 -0.36
N LYS A 222 5.27 17.34 -0.28
CA LYS A 222 5.02 15.92 -0.03
C LYS A 222 4.91 15.70 1.47
N TYR A 223 3.92 14.91 1.88
CA TYR A 223 3.73 14.47 3.26
C TYR A 223 3.46 12.98 3.25
N MET A 224 4.33 12.21 3.89
CA MET A 224 4.25 10.75 3.96
C MET A 224 4.25 10.32 5.42
N TYR A 225 3.20 9.63 5.85
CA TYR A 225 3.15 9.02 7.17
C TYR A 225 4.27 7.98 7.33
N VAL A 226 4.98 8.03 8.45
CA VAL A 226 6.03 7.08 8.81
C VAL A 226 5.59 6.24 10.00
N ASP A 227 5.22 6.88 11.10
CA ASP A 227 4.78 6.23 12.33
C ASP A 227 4.00 7.22 13.21
N HIS A 228 3.54 6.80 14.39
CA HIS A 228 2.92 7.67 15.37
C HIS A 228 3.11 7.18 16.81
N ASP A 229 2.85 8.09 17.75
CA ASP A 229 2.62 7.77 19.16
C ASP A 229 1.23 8.30 19.57
N ASN A 230 0.90 8.23 20.86
CA ASN A 230 -0.44 8.58 21.34
C ASN A 230 -0.89 10.00 20.97
N ASP A 231 0.05 10.94 20.87
CA ASP A 231 -0.23 12.37 20.76
C ASP A 231 0.34 13.00 19.49
N SER A 232 1.13 12.29 18.69
CA SER A 232 1.83 12.85 17.54
C SER A 232 2.04 11.85 16.41
N MET A 233 2.27 12.36 15.19
CA MET A 233 2.65 11.57 14.02
C MET A 233 4.04 11.96 13.52
N LEU A 234 4.80 10.98 13.03
CA LEU A 234 6.04 11.16 12.30
C LEU A 234 5.78 11.23 10.80
N ILE A 235 6.18 12.34 10.18
CA ILE A 235 5.89 12.64 8.78
C ILE A 235 7.19 12.93 8.05
N LEU A 236 7.44 12.21 6.97
CA LEU A 236 8.50 12.52 6.02
C LEU A 236 7.99 13.58 5.04
N THR A 237 8.68 14.73 4.96
CA THR A 237 8.25 15.86 4.14
C THR A 237 9.42 16.61 3.52
N ASN A 238 9.16 17.27 2.39
CA ASN A 238 10.07 18.23 1.77
C ASN A 238 9.62 19.69 1.94
N ARG A 239 8.65 19.95 2.81
CA ARG A 239 8.20 21.31 3.11
C ARG A 239 9.37 22.13 3.67
N ASP A 240 9.72 23.20 2.97
CA ASP A 240 10.86 24.07 3.28
C ASP A 240 12.20 23.31 3.42
N ALA A 241 12.30 22.13 2.79
CA ALA A 241 13.43 21.21 2.89
C ALA A 241 13.54 20.34 1.62
N PRO A 242 14.08 20.85 0.49
CA PRO A 242 14.17 20.10 -0.76
C PRO A 242 14.86 18.73 -0.66
N MET A 243 15.77 18.53 0.29
CA MET A 243 16.45 17.24 0.55
C MET A 243 15.69 16.34 1.54
N PHE A 244 14.44 16.69 1.84
CA PHE A 244 13.54 16.06 2.81
C PHE A 244 14.05 16.09 4.26
N LYS A 245 13.08 16.04 5.17
CA LYS A 245 13.29 15.92 6.61
C LYS A 245 12.18 15.08 7.24
N LEU A 246 12.47 14.50 8.40
CA LEU A 246 11.47 13.83 9.22
C LEU A 246 11.01 14.79 10.31
N ILE A 247 9.72 15.07 10.37
CA ILE A 247 9.11 15.92 11.40
C ILE A 247 8.22 15.09 12.32
N ARG A 248 8.03 15.57 13.54
CA ARG A 248 6.95 15.17 14.44
C ARG A 248 5.92 16.28 14.50
N ILE A 249 4.65 15.94 14.29
CA ILE A 249 3.51 16.85 14.43
C ILE A 249 2.58 16.39 15.55
N SER A 250 2.30 17.28 16.49
CA SER A 250 1.33 17.06 17.58
C SER A 250 -0.10 17.09 17.06
N LEU A 251 -0.89 16.07 17.41
CA LEU A 251 -2.32 15.99 17.08
C LEU A 251 -3.19 16.84 18.02
N LYS A 252 -2.61 17.37 19.12
CA LYS A 252 -3.33 18.20 20.11
C LYS A 252 -3.39 19.67 19.68
N ASP A 253 -2.27 20.21 19.23
CA ASP A 253 -2.11 21.65 18.96
C ASP A 253 -1.48 21.96 17.59
N GLY A 254 -1.10 20.93 16.81
CA GLY A 254 -0.48 21.10 15.51
C GLY A 254 0.97 21.57 15.56
N SER A 255 1.60 21.61 16.73
CA SER A 255 3.02 21.97 16.86
C SER A 255 3.91 20.99 16.10
N VAL A 256 4.93 21.52 15.42
CA VAL A 256 5.85 20.76 14.57
C VAL A 256 7.28 20.89 15.09
N SER A 257 8.01 19.79 15.10
CA SER A 257 9.45 19.76 15.40
C SER A 257 10.19 18.84 14.44
N ASP A 258 11.43 19.18 14.10
CA ASP A 258 12.28 18.31 13.28
C ASP A 258 12.84 17.17 14.14
N VAL A 259 12.66 15.93 13.68
CA VAL A 259 13.23 14.71 14.29
C VAL A 259 14.52 14.32 13.59
N VAL A 260 14.49 14.34 12.25
CA VAL A 260 15.69 14.27 11.42
C VAL A 260 15.69 15.51 10.54
N PRO A 261 16.58 16.50 10.79
CA PRO A 261 16.61 17.72 10.00
C PRO A 261 17.09 17.45 8.57
N GLU A 262 16.85 18.41 7.69
CA GLU A 262 17.32 18.35 6.31
C GLU A 262 18.85 18.20 6.25
N SER A 263 19.33 17.27 5.42
CA SER A 263 20.75 17.14 5.12
C SER A 263 21.16 18.09 4.01
N LYS A 264 22.35 18.68 4.14
CA LYS A 264 22.93 19.54 3.10
C LYS A 264 23.52 18.77 1.91
N GLN A 265 23.64 17.45 2.00
CA GLN A 265 24.43 16.64 1.05
C GLN A 265 23.66 15.45 0.47
N ALA A 266 22.63 14.95 1.16
CA ALA A 266 21.98 13.70 0.78
C ALA A 266 20.46 13.81 0.97
N VAL A 267 19.69 13.23 0.05
CA VAL A 267 18.23 13.23 0.15
C VAL A 267 17.82 12.17 1.16
N LEU A 268 17.01 12.53 2.16
CA LEU A 268 16.38 11.54 3.03
C LEU A 268 15.25 10.86 2.25
N ASP A 269 15.53 9.66 1.76
CA ASP A 269 14.68 8.93 0.80
C ASP A 269 13.59 8.14 1.53
N TYR A 270 13.96 7.43 2.62
CA TYR A 270 13.02 6.68 3.45
C TYR A 270 13.32 6.81 4.94
N ALA A 271 12.24 6.79 5.73
CA ALA A 271 12.27 6.50 7.16
C ALA A 271 11.30 5.35 7.42
N LEU A 272 11.78 4.26 8.01
CA LEU A 272 10.98 3.04 8.21
C LEU A 272 10.98 2.64 9.69
N PRO A 273 9.82 2.50 10.35
CA PRO A 273 9.76 1.93 11.70
C PRO A 273 10.21 0.47 11.66
N VAL A 274 11.13 0.12 12.55
CA VAL A 274 11.69 -1.22 12.69
C VAL A 274 11.92 -1.52 14.17
N ALA A 275 11.86 -2.80 14.53
CA ALA A 275 12.13 -3.25 15.90
C ALA A 275 11.28 -2.54 16.99
N LYS A 276 10.09 -2.02 16.63
CA LYS A 276 9.13 -1.29 17.48
C LYS A 276 9.57 0.10 17.95
N ASP A 277 10.85 0.32 18.23
CA ASP A 277 11.36 1.56 18.83
C ASP A 277 12.49 2.22 18.05
N ARG A 278 12.73 1.78 16.79
CA ARG A 278 13.80 2.30 15.95
C ARG A 278 13.27 2.74 14.59
N LEU A 279 14.01 3.64 13.96
CA LEU A 279 13.81 4.03 12.58
C LEU A 279 15.05 3.64 11.77
N LEU A 280 14.85 2.94 10.66
CA LEU A 280 15.86 2.82 9.63
C LEU A 280 15.75 4.02 8.70
N ILE A 281 16.80 4.86 8.66
CA ILE A 281 16.87 6.03 7.80
C ILE A 281 17.76 5.73 6.60
N ILE A 282 17.22 5.96 5.40
CA ILE A 282 17.89 5.69 4.14
C ILE A 282 18.11 7.01 3.41
N TYR A 283 19.36 7.27 3.03
CA TYR A 283 19.72 8.45 2.26
C TYR A 283 20.17 8.08 0.85
N LEU A 284 19.88 8.97 -0.10
CA LEU A 284 20.45 8.95 -1.44
C LEU A 284 21.50 10.07 -1.56
N GLU A 285 22.76 9.69 -1.77
CA GLU A 285 23.90 10.60 -1.89
C GLU A 285 24.66 10.27 -3.18
N ASP A 286 24.79 11.22 -4.11
CA ASP A 286 25.49 11.03 -5.39
C ASP A 286 25.00 9.79 -6.19
N VAL A 287 23.68 9.50 -6.12
CA VAL A 287 23.05 8.31 -6.73
C VAL A 287 23.57 6.98 -6.13
N LYS A 288 24.15 7.04 -4.92
CA LYS A 288 24.52 5.88 -4.09
C LYS A 288 23.61 5.85 -2.86
N VAL A 289 22.92 4.74 -2.65
CA VAL A 289 22.09 4.54 -1.46
C VAL A 289 22.99 4.22 -0.26
N ARG A 290 22.96 5.05 0.78
CA ARG A 290 23.66 4.81 2.05
C ARG A 290 22.63 4.43 3.13
N ARG A 291 22.98 3.42 3.95
CA ARG A 291 22.18 2.96 5.09
C ARG A 291 22.92 3.34 6.37
N ASN A 292 22.33 4.18 7.21
CA ASN A 292 22.88 4.50 8.52
C ASN A 292 22.17 3.64 9.59
N ASN A 293 22.95 2.99 10.45
CA ASN A 293 22.46 2.16 11.57
C ASN A 293 22.32 2.99 12.85
#